data_AF-A0A453IVU3-F1
#
_entry.id   AF-A0A453IVU3-F1
#
_cell.length_a   1.000
_cell.length_b   1.000
_cell.length_c   1.000
_cell.angle_alpha   90.00
_cell.angle_beta   90.00
_cell.angle_gamma   90.00
#
_symmetry.space_group_name_H-M   'P 1'
#
loop_
_entity.id
_entity.type
_entity.pdbx_description
1 polymer ?
#
loop_
_entity_poly.entity_id
_entity_poly.type
_entity_poly.pdbx_seq_one_letter_code
_entity_poly.pdbx_strand_id
1 'polypeptide(L)'
;RDDLVCRSINDRHVNSKYLSEYSLPENIVATTSASEALAGADFCFHAVPVQFSSSFLGSISSYVDPKLPFISLSKGLELNTLRTMSQIIPLALGNPRQPFIVLSGPSFAVELMEKLPTAMVVASKDKKLASAVQQLLASSNLRISTSSDVTGVEIAGALKNVLAIAAGIVEGMHLGNNCMAALVAQGCSEIRWLATKVCSSSLSSGLYYL
;
A
#
# COMPACT_ATOMS: atom_id res chain seq x y z
N ARG A 1 -8.91 13.44 -9.96
CA ARG A 1 -10.13 14.03 -9.34
C ARG A 1 -10.03 15.55 -9.09
N ASP A 2 -8.84 16.14 -9.02
CA ASP A 2 -8.66 17.58 -8.77
C ASP A 2 -7.90 18.19 -9.95
N ASP A 3 -8.59 19.00 -10.77
CA ASP A 3 -8.03 19.53 -12.01
C ASP A 3 -6.93 20.57 -11.76
N LEU A 4 -6.95 21.27 -10.62
CA LEU A 4 -5.91 22.24 -10.28
C LEU A 4 -4.59 21.54 -9.95
N VAL A 5 -4.66 20.44 -9.18
CA VAL A 5 -3.48 19.61 -8.90
C VAL A 5 -2.97 18.97 -10.19
N CYS A 6 -3.88 18.48 -11.05
CA CYS A 6 -3.54 17.91 -12.35
C CYS A 6 -2.74 18.87 -13.23
N ARG A 7 -3.25 20.11 -13.42
CA ARG A 7 -2.55 21.16 -14.16
C ARG A 7 -1.22 21.52 -13.53
N SER A 8 -1.16 21.64 -12.20
CA SER A 8 0.09 21.93 -11.51
C SER A 8 1.18 20.87 -11.77
N ILE A 9 0.80 19.60 -11.84
CA ILE A 9 1.75 18.52 -12.16
C ILE A 9 2.18 18.60 -13.62
N ASN A 10 1.26 18.83 -14.55
CA ASN A 10 1.58 18.84 -15.98
C ASN A 10 2.37 20.09 -16.42
N ASP A 11 2.03 21.26 -15.87
CA ASP A 11 2.60 22.54 -16.31
C ASP A 11 3.87 22.91 -15.54
N ARG A 12 3.98 22.49 -14.27
CA ARG A 12 5.07 22.88 -13.37
C ARG A 12 5.83 21.70 -12.80
N HIS A 13 5.44 20.46 -13.11
CA HIS A 13 6.01 19.26 -12.50
C HIS A 13 6.00 19.28 -10.97
N VAL A 14 4.95 19.86 -10.36
CA VAL A 14 4.82 19.94 -8.89
C VAL A 14 3.43 19.50 -8.45
N ASN A 15 3.37 18.56 -7.50
CA ASN A 15 2.14 18.26 -6.78
C ASN A 15 1.91 19.31 -5.68
N SER A 16 1.17 20.37 -6.03
CA SER A 16 0.95 21.55 -5.19
C SER A 16 0.26 21.27 -3.85
N LYS A 17 -0.34 20.09 -3.67
CA LYS A 17 -1.12 19.75 -2.48
C LYS A 17 -0.38 18.89 -1.47
N TYR A 18 0.45 17.95 -1.95
CA TYR A 18 1.05 16.93 -1.09
C TYR A 18 2.58 16.96 -1.06
N LEU A 19 3.23 17.45 -2.12
CA LEU A 19 4.69 17.48 -2.27
C LEU A 19 5.10 18.79 -2.97
N SER A 20 4.67 19.94 -2.43
CA SER A 20 4.86 21.25 -3.06
C SER A 20 6.31 21.71 -3.15
N GLU A 21 7.19 21.13 -2.35
CA GLU A 21 8.61 21.48 -2.27
C GLU A 21 9.50 20.68 -3.24
N TYR A 22 8.94 19.70 -3.95
CA TYR A 22 9.69 18.81 -4.82
C TYR A 22 9.24 18.88 -6.26
N SER A 23 10.20 18.91 -7.18
CA SER A 23 9.96 18.73 -8.61
C SER A 23 9.83 17.24 -8.94
N LEU A 24 8.76 16.90 -9.65
CA LEU A 24 8.51 15.60 -10.23
C LEU A 24 9.33 15.44 -11.54
N PRO A 25 9.71 14.21 -11.92
CA PRO A 25 10.26 13.94 -13.23
C PRO A 25 9.35 14.38 -14.38
N GLU A 26 9.94 14.83 -15.49
CA GLU A 26 9.19 15.33 -16.67
C GLU A 26 8.30 14.28 -17.33
N ASN A 27 8.62 12.99 -17.15
CA ASN A 27 7.83 11.88 -17.67
C ASN A 27 6.62 11.52 -16.78
N ILE A 28 6.35 12.28 -15.71
CA ILE A 28 5.13 12.14 -14.91
C ILE A 28 4.06 13.05 -15.49
N VAL A 29 2.95 12.43 -15.91
CA VAL A 29 1.75 13.12 -16.41
C VAL A 29 0.58 12.81 -15.48
N ALA A 30 -0.16 13.84 -15.10
CA ALA A 30 -1.40 13.72 -14.35
C ALA A 30 -2.60 13.80 -15.30
N THR A 31 -3.64 13.02 -14.98
CA THR A 31 -4.96 13.13 -15.60
C THR A 31 -6.05 12.96 -14.54
N THR A 32 -7.23 13.51 -14.80
CA THR A 32 -8.44 13.24 -14.02
C THR A 32 -9.33 12.16 -14.63
N SER A 33 -8.96 11.65 -15.82
CA SER A 33 -9.63 10.56 -16.53
C SER A 33 -9.04 9.20 -16.16
N ALA A 34 -9.84 8.35 -15.52
CA ALA A 34 -9.42 7.00 -15.15
C ALA A 34 -9.13 6.12 -16.39
N SER A 35 -9.93 6.27 -17.44
CA SER A 35 -9.74 5.50 -18.68
C SER A 35 -8.41 5.83 -19.36
N GLU A 36 -8.02 7.11 -19.40
CA GLU A 36 -6.71 7.52 -19.93
C GLU A 36 -5.58 6.99 -19.07
N ALA A 37 -5.69 7.10 -17.73
CA ALA A 37 -4.65 6.65 -16.81
C ALA A 37 -4.40 5.14 -16.86
N LEU A 38 -5.44 4.34 -17.17
CA LEU A 38 -5.37 2.88 -17.16
C LEU A 38 -5.11 2.28 -18.54
N ALA A 39 -5.35 3.02 -19.63
CA ALA A 39 -5.19 2.53 -20.98
C ALA A 39 -3.73 2.12 -21.25
N GLY A 40 -3.51 0.82 -21.50
CA GLY A 40 -2.20 0.27 -21.83
C GLY A 40 -1.19 0.24 -20.69
N ALA A 41 -1.62 0.44 -19.43
CA ALA A 41 -0.74 0.37 -18.29
C ALA A 41 -0.21 -1.06 -18.06
N ASP A 42 1.08 -1.21 -17.74
CA ASP A 42 1.68 -2.49 -17.36
C ASP A 42 1.47 -2.81 -15.87
N PHE A 43 1.35 -1.78 -15.02
CA PHE A 43 1.14 -1.86 -13.59
C PHE A 43 0.25 -0.71 -13.10
N CYS A 44 -0.59 -0.96 -12.11
CA CYS A 44 -1.38 0.07 -11.42
C CYS A 44 -0.92 0.22 -9.98
N PHE A 45 -0.36 1.38 -9.63
CA PHE A 45 -0.07 1.73 -8.23
C PHE A 45 -1.34 2.31 -7.58
N HIS A 46 -1.93 1.56 -6.64
CA HIS A 46 -3.10 1.98 -5.88
C HIS A 46 -2.69 2.60 -4.55
N ALA A 47 -2.77 3.93 -4.48
CA ALA A 47 -2.44 4.71 -3.29
C ALA A 47 -3.65 5.45 -2.68
N VAL A 48 -4.88 5.07 -3.06
CA VAL A 48 -6.11 5.65 -2.49
C VAL A 48 -6.30 5.11 -1.06
N PRO A 49 -6.61 5.95 -0.06
CA PRO A 49 -6.79 5.48 1.32
C PRO A 49 -7.85 4.37 1.41
N VAL A 50 -7.60 3.37 2.26
CA VAL A 50 -8.40 2.12 2.34
C VAL A 50 -9.90 2.37 2.44
N GLN A 51 -10.32 3.39 3.20
CA GLN A 51 -11.74 3.71 3.42
C GLN A 51 -12.48 4.18 2.15
N PHE A 52 -11.75 4.70 1.16
CA PHE A 52 -12.33 5.15 -0.11
C PHE A 52 -12.09 4.17 -1.26
N SER A 53 -11.25 3.15 -1.04
CA SER A 53 -10.81 2.22 -2.08
C SER A 53 -11.96 1.47 -2.73
N SER A 54 -12.89 0.91 -1.93
CA SER A 54 -13.98 0.08 -2.45
C SER A 54 -14.86 0.85 -3.44
N SER A 55 -15.33 2.05 -3.05
CA SER A 55 -16.13 2.92 -3.92
C SER A 55 -15.35 3.40 -5.13
N PHE A 56 -14.09 3.81 -4.96
CA PHE A 56 -13.25 4.27 -6.06
C PHE A 56 -13.02 3.16 -7.10
N LEU A 57 -12.61 1.97 -6.67
CA LEU A 57 -12.34 0.83 -7.55
C LEU A 57 -13.61 0.39 -8.28
N GLY A 58 -14.76 0.36 -7.59
CA GLY A 58 -16.05 0.10 -8.22
C GLY A 58 -16.35 1.09 -9.36
N SER A 59 -16.07 2.38 -9.15
CA SER A 59 -16.31 3.43 -10.15
C SER A 59 -15.42 3.35 -11.39
N ILE A 60 -14.25 2.69 -11.31
CA ILE A 60 -13.32 2.56 -12.43
C ILE A 60 -13.27 1.15 -13.02
N SER A 61 -14.03 0.21 -12.46
CA SER A 61 -13.95 -1.23 -12.75
C SER A 61 -14.09 -1.56 -14.24
N SER A 62 -14.93 -0.82 -14.98
CA SER A 62 -15.14 -1.00 -16.42
C SER A 62 -13.94 -0.63 -17.30
N TYR A 63 -12.98 0.13 -16.77
CA TYR A 63 -11.77 0.56 -17.50
C TYR A 63 -10.55 -0.30 -17.17
N VAL A 64 -10.65 -1.21 -16.20
CA VAL A 64 -9.52 -2.01 -15.73
C VAL A 64 -9.36 -3.25 -16.60
N ASP A 65 -8.18 -3.43 -17.21
CA ASP A 65 -7.83 -4.70 -17.83
C ASP A 65 -7.80 -5.79 -16.74
N PRO A 66 -8.51 -6.92 -16.91
CA PRO A 66 -8.52 -8.02 -15.95
C PRO A 66 -7.14 -8.61 -15.60
N LYS A 67 -6.12 -8.38 -16.43
CA LYS A 67 -4.74 -8.81 -16.25
C LYS A 67 -3.83 -7.72 -15.66
N LEU A 68 -4.30 -6.48 -15.52
CA LEU A 68 -3.51 -5.37 -14.99
C LEU A 68 -3.12 -5.65 -13.53
N PRO A 69 -1.83 -5.77 -13.19
CA PRO A 69 -1.42 -5.98 -11.82
C PRO A 69 -1.59 -4.72 -10.96
N PHE A 70 -2.27 -4.87 -9.83
CA PHE A 70 -2.42 -3.82 -8.82
C PHE A 70 -1.35 -3.96 -7.76
N ILE A 71 -0.56 -2.90 -7.57
CA ILE A 71 0.39 -2.72 -6.48
C ILE A 71 -0.28 -1.80 -5.46
N SER A 72 -0.79 -2.37 -4.37
CA SER A 72 -1.43 -1.62 -3.28
C SER A 72 -0.38 -1.04 -2.32
N LEU A 73 -0.42 0.28 -2.13
CA LEU A 73 0.39 1.02 -1.16
C LEU A 73 -0.42 1.38 0.09
N SER A 74 -1.74 1.19 0.02
CA SER A 74 -2.67 1.57 1.08
C SER A 74 -2.49 0.67 2.31
N LYS A 75 -2.29 1.29 3.46
CA LYS A 75 -2.07 0.64 4.76
C LYS A 75 -3.31 0.84 5.63
N GLY A 76 -3.90 -0.24 6.11
CA GLY A 76 -5.11 -0.19 6.96
C GLY A 76 -6.09 -1.31 6.66
N LEU A 77 -7.18 -1.31 7.43
CA LEU A 77 -8.35 -2.18 7.23
C LEU A 77 -9.56 -1.30 6.91
N GLU A 78 -10.45 -1.77 6.03
CA GLU A 78 -11.73 -1.10 5.79
C GLU A 78 -12.58 -1.16 7.05
N LEU A 79 -13.13 -0.01 7.46
CA LEU A 79 -14.00 0.07 8.62
C LEU A 79 -15.26 -0.77 8.41
N ASN A 80 -15.80 -1.30 9.50
CA ASN A 80 -16.99 -2.18 9.56
C ASN A 80 -16.80 -3.57 8.95
N THR A 81 -16.02 -3.73 7.88
CA THR A 81 -15.78 -5.03 7.23
C THR A 81 -14.49 -5.70 7.68
N LEU A 82 -13.53 -4.91 8.20
CA LEU A 82 -12.19 -5.33 8.58
C LEU A 82 -11.39 -5.96 7.42
N ARG A 83 -11.77 -5.66 6.18
CA ARG A 83 -11.13 -6.22 4.99
C ARG A 83 -9.78 -5.56 4.71
N THR A 84 -8.86 -6.37 4.20
CA THR A 84 -7.58 -5.89 3.64
C THR A 84 -7.71 -5.54 2.16
N MET A 85 -6.71 -4.87 1.58
CA MET A 85 -6.75 -4.49 0.17
C MET A 85 -6.72 -5.70 -0.77
N SER A 86 -6.05 -6.79 -0.38
CA SER A 86 -6.08 -8.05 -1.14
C SER A 86 -7.46 -8.70 -1.20
N GLN A 87 -8.38 -8.32 -0.30
CA GLN A 87 -9.79 -8.69 -0.35
C GLN A 87 -10.62 -7.63 -1.08
N ILE A 88 -10.37 -6.34 -0.84
CA ILE A 88 -11.15 -5.23 -1.40
C ILE A 88 -10.98 -5.13 -2.91
N ILE A 89 -9.74 -5.17 -3.43
CA ILE A 89 -9.47 -4.98 -4.86
C ILE A 89 -10.22 -5.99 -5.74
N PRO A 90 -10.05 -7.32 -5.55
CA PRO A 90 -10.75 -8.28 -6.40
C PRO A 90 -12.28 -8.20 -6.27
N LEU A 91 -12.81 -7.90 -5.07
CA LEU A 91 -14.25 -7.73 -4.85
C LEU A 91 -14.81 -6.50 -5.57
N ALA A 92 -14.17 -5.34 -5.40
CA ALA A 92 -14.65 -4.08 -5.98
C ALA A 92 -14.52 -4.04 -7.51
N LEU A 93 -13.53 -4.76 -8.07
CA LEU A 93 -13.36 -4.91 -9.51
C LEU A 93 -14.19 -6.05 -10.12
N GLY A 94 -14.87 -6.86 -9.30
CA GLY A 94 -15.59 -8.04 -9.80
C GLY A 94 -14.67 -9.11 -10.42
N ASN A 95 -13.39 -9.13 -10.06
CA ASN A 95 -12.38 -10.05 -10.60
C ASN A 95 -11.67 -10.81 -9.48
N PRO A 96 -12.12 -12.02 -9.12
CA PRO A 96 -11.48 -12.84 -8.08
C PRO A 96 -10.02 -13.22 -8.36
N ARG A 97 -9.58 -13.13 -9.62
CA ARG A 97 -8.21 -13.44 -10.06
C ARG A 97 -7.39 -12.19 -10.36
N GLN A 98 -7.79 -11.01 -9.89
CA GLN A 98 -7.04 -9.78 -10.10
C GLN A 98 -5.59 -9.97 -9.63
N PRO A 99 -4.57 -9.74 -10.49
CA PRO A 99 -3.19 -9.84 -10.06
C PRO A 99 -2.88 -8.75 -9.04
N PHE A 100 -2.40 -9.15 -7.86
CA PHE A 100 -2.29 -8.29 -6.70
C PHE A 100 -0.91 -8.40 -6.06
N ILE A 101 -0.36 -7.24 -5.68
CA ILE A 101 0.86 -7.08 -4.90
C ILE A 101 0.55 -6.08 -3.80
N VAL A 102 1.02 -6.33 -2.58
CA VAL A 102 1.10 -5.30 -1.54
C VAL A 102 2.54 -4.79 -1.47
N LEU A 103 2.70 -3.46 -1.44
CA LEU A 103 3.98 -2.80 -1.18
C LEU A 103 3.89 -2.14 0.21
N SER A 104 4.74 -2.56 1.13
CA SER A 104 4.74 -2.09 2.52
C SER A 104 6.17 -1.87 3.05
N GLY A 105 6.28 -1.23 4.20
CA GLY A 105 7.56 -0.87 4.83
C GLY A 105 7.56 0.53 5.44
N PRO A 106 8.63 0.90 6.17
CA PRO A 106 8.92 2.29 6.50
C PRO A 106 9.22 3.04 5.20
N SER A 107 8.41 4.04 4.87
CA SER A 107 8.44 4.66 3.53
C SER A 107 7.88 6.07 3.60
N PHE A 108 8.51 6.93 4.40
CA PHE A 108 8.11 8.33 4.47
C PHE A 108 8.37 8.99 3.11
N ALA A 109 7.34 9.65 2.57
CA ALA A 109 7.40 10.18 1.21
C ALA A 109 8.54 11.22 1.05
N VAL A 110 8.74 12.07 2.05
CA VAL A 110 9.82 13.07 2.11
C VAL A 110 11.19 12.41 2.02
N GLU A 111 11.45 11.37 2.84
CA GLU A 111 12.74 10.65 2.82
C GLU A 111 13.01 9.98 1.46
N LEU A 112 11.96 9.48 0.78
CA LEU A 112 12.08 8.94 -0.57
C LEU A 112 12.42 10.03 -1.60
N MET A 113 11.81 11.22 -1.51
CA MET A 113 12.13 12.35 -2.38
C MET A 113 13.57 12.85 -2.17
N GLU A 114 14.08 12.76 -0.93
CA GLU A 114 15.45 13.09 -0.55
C GLU A 114 16.45 11.97 -0.86
N LYS A 115 15.99 10.85 -1.43
CA LYS A 115 16.81 9.67 -1.77
C LYS A 115 17.53 9.07 -0.55
N LEU A 116 16.94 9.18 0.64
CA LEU A 116 17.49 8.54 1.83
C LEU A 116 17.31 7.01 1.76
N PRO A 117 18.26 6.22 2.30
CA PRO A 117 18.19 4.76 2.25
C PRO A 117 16.88 4.22 2.85
N THR A 118 16.09 3.55 2.02
CA THR A 118 14.77 3.01 2.41
C THR A 118 14.70 1.53 2.09
N ALA A 119 14.11 0.75 3.00
CA ALA A 119 13.85 -0.68 2.79
C ALA A 119 12.34 -0.96 2.82
N MET A 120 11.86 -1.67 1.79
CA MET A 120 10.45 -2.04 1.66
C MET A 120 10.29 -3.51 1.30
N VAL A 121 9.08 -4.01 1.45
CA VAL A 121 8.67 -5.37 1.12
C VAL A 121 7.56 -5.32 0.08
N VAL A 122 7.74 -6.08 -1.00
CA VAL A 122 6.67 -6.44 -1.94
C VAL A 122 6.19 -7.86 -1.61
N ALA A 123 4.89 -8.04 -1.44
CA ALA A 123 4.33 -9.36 -1.23
C ALA A 123 3.23 -9.69 -2.23
N SER A 124 3.30 -10.89 -2.80
CA SER A 124 2.28 -11.43 -3.70
C SER A 124 2.23 -12.95 -3.58
N LYS A 125 1.07 -13.52 -3.88
CA LYS A 125 0.92 -14.97 -4.05
C LYS A 125 1.63 -15.45 -5.33
N ASP A 126 1.79 -14.59 -6.32
CA ASP A 126 2.57 -14.85 -7.53
C ASP A 126 4.03 -14.39 -7.35
N LYS A 127 4.94 -15.36 -7.27
CA LYS A 127 6.38 -15.09 -7.11
C LYS A 127 7.00 -14.36 -8.31
N LYS A 128 6.52 -14.64 -9.54
CA LYS A 128 7.03 -13.97 -10.75
C LYS A 128 6.63 -12.51 -10.72
N LEU A 129 5.39 -12.25 -10.34
CA LEU A 129 4.87 -10.90 -10.21
C LEU A 129 5.59 -10.10 -9.11
N ALA A 130 5.82 -10.71 -7.94
CA ALA A 130 6.61 -10.07 -6.87
C ALA A 130 8.05 -9.76 -7.33
N SER A 131 8.69 -10.66 -8.07
CA SER A 131 10.03 -10.45 -8.63
C SER A 131 10.06 -9.32 -9.67
N ALA A 132 9.06 -9.26 -10.55
CA ALA A 132 8.94 -8.18 -11.54
C ALA A 132 8.81 -6.81 -10.87
N VAL A 133 7.96 -6.69 -9.84
CA VAL A 133 7.79 -5.43 -9.10
C VAL A 133 9.03 -5.10 -8.25
N GLN A 134 9.71 -6.10 -7.70
CA GLN A 134 11.00 -5.89 -7.04
C GLN A 134 12.03 -5.26 -7.99
N GLN A 135 12.16 -5.80 -9.20
CA GLN A 135 13.07 -5.27 -10.21
C GLN A 135 12.66 -3.88 -10.69
N LEU A 136 11.36 -3.61 -10.82
CA LEU A 136 10.81 -2.31 -11.20
C LEU A 136 11.17 -1.20 -10.19
N LEU A 137 11.17 -1.52 -8.89
CA LEU A 137 11.29 -0.52 -7.82
C LEU A 137 12.70 -0.43 -7.21
N ALA A 138 13.53 -1.48 -7.34
CA ALA A 138 14.85 -1.49 -6.72
C ALA A 138 15.76 -0.40 -7.30
N SER A 139 16.45 0.33 -6.42
CA SER A 139 17.45 1.33 -6.81
C SER A 139 18.59 1.38 -5.78
N SER A 140 19.60 2.23 -6.01
CA SER A 140 20.70 2.43 -5.06
C SER A 140 20.24 2.85 -3.66
N ASN A 141 19.09 3.51 -3.55
CA ASN A 141 18.55 4.06 -2.30
C ASN A 141 17.28 3.33 -1.84
N LEU A 142 16.72 2.44 -2.66
CA LEU A 142 15.51 1.70 -2.35
C LEU A 142 15.76 0.20 -2.45
N ARG A 143 15.89 -0.46 -1.29
CA ARG A 143 16.00 -1.91 -1.19
C ARG A 143 14.62 -2.54 -1.12
N ILE A 144 14.33 -3.43 -2.05
CA ILE A 144 13.06 -4.17 -2.08
C ILE A 144 13.31 -5.64 -1.75
N SER A 145 12.63 -6.16 -0.74
CA SER A 145 12.56 -7.58 -0.40
C SER A 145 11.24 -8.18 -0.88
N THR A 146 11.22 -9.46 -1.23
CA THR A 146 9.99 -10.16 -1.65
C THR A 146 9.46 -11.04 -0.51
N SER A 147 8.13 -11.22 -0.48
CA SER A 147 7.45 -12.15 0.43
C SER A 147 6.26 -12.81 -0.26
N SER A 148 5.91 -14.03 0.15
CA SER A 148 4.64 -14.67 -0.22
C SER A 148 3.53 -14.46 0.80
N ASP A 149 3.86 -13.92 1.98
CA ASP A 149 2.91 -13.66 3.06
C ASP A 149 2.20 -12.32 2.88
N VAL A 150 1.24 -12.28 1.96
CA VAL A 150 0.44 -11.09 1.67
C VAL A 150 -0.32 -10.62 2.92
N THR A 151 -1.00 -11.55 3.60
CA THR A 151 -1.83 -11.25 4.77
C THR A 151 -0.97 -10.68 5.90
N GLY A 152 0.16 -11.30 6.23
CA GLY A 152 1.04 -10.79 7.28
C GLY A 152 1.57 -9.39 6.99
N VAL A 153 1.93 -9.11 5.72
CA VAL A 153 2.39 -7.79 5.30
C VAL A 153 1.29 -6.73 5.37
N GLU A 154 0.06 -7.06 4.97
CA GLU A 154 -1.09 -6.15 5.09
C GLU A 154 -1.44 -5.85 6.55
N ILE A 155 -1.49 -6.88 7.41
CA ILE A 155 -1.80 -6.73 8.84
C ILE A 155 -0.71 -5.92 9.55
N ALA A 156 0.57 -6.20 9.30
CA ALA A 156 1.66 -5.41 9.84
C ALA A 156 1.58 -3.94 9.39
N GLY A 157 1.27 -3.72 8.10
CA GLY A 157 1.05 -2.37 7.55
C GLY A 157 -0.12 -1.64 8.19
N ALA A 158 -1.23 -2.34 8.45
CA ALA A 158 -2.42 -1.76 9.07
C ALA A 158 -2.17 -1.35 10.54
N LEU A 159 -1.42 -2.16 11.28
CA LEU A 159 -1.23 -1.98 12.73
C LEU A 159 -0.03 -1.10 13.09
N LYS A 160 0.92 -0.86 12.17
CA LYS A 160 2.12 -0.04 12.48
C LYS A 160 1.77 1.36 13.00
N ASN A 161 0.67 1.95 12.51
CA ASN A 161 0.29 3.31 12.90
C ASN A 161 -0.26 3.34 14.33
N VAL A 162 -0.92 2.27 14.79
CA VAL A 162 -1.36 2.12 16.18
C VAL A 162 -0.13 2.02 17.09
N LEU A 163 0.87 1.21 16.71
CA LEU A 163 2.12 1.10 17.44
C LEU A 163 2.90 2.43 17.47
N ALA A 164 2.87 3.19 16.37
CA ALA A 164 3.51 4.50 16.29
C ALA A 164 2.86 5.53 17.23
N ILE A 165 1.53 5.52 17.37
CA ILE A 165 0.82 6.37 18.34
C ILE A 165 1.24 6.00 19.77
N ALA A 166 1.27 4.71 20.10
CA ALA A 166 1.72 4.25 21.41
C ALA A 166 3.18 4.64 21.69
N ALA A 167 4.06 4.56 20.68
CA ALA A 167 5.44 5.01 20.78
C ALA A 167 5.52 6.51 21.06
N GLY A 168 4.73 7.33 20.36
CA GLY A 168 4.64 8.77 20.61
C GLY A 168 4.15 9.12 22.03
N ILE A 169 3.26 8.32 22.61
CA ILE A 169 2.83 8.48 24.01
C ILE A 169 4.00 8.19 24.97
N VAL A 170 4.73 7.08 24.75
CA VAL A 170 5.90 6.73 25.56
C VAL A 170 6.98 7.81 25.50
N GLU A 171 7.22 8.36 24.30
CA GLU A 171 8.16 9.46 24.08
C GLU A 171 7.69 10.74 24.77
N GLY A 172 6.43 11.14 24.59
CA GLY A 172 5.84 12.34 25.19
C GLY A 172 5.74 12.28 26.72
N MET A 173 5.69 11.08 27.30
CA MET A 173 5.74 10.85 28.75
C MET A 173 7.18 10.73 29.30
N HIS A 174 8.20 10.82 28.45
CA HIS A 174 9.62 10.71 28.83
C HIS A 174 9.97 9.41 29.60
N LEU A 175 9.33 8.28 29.26
CA LEU A 175 9.51 7.01 29.98
C LEU A 175 10.81 6.26 29.64
N GLY A 176 11.59 6.77 28.69
CA GLY A 176 12.91 6.27 28.32
C GLY A 176 12.91 5.03 27.42
N ASN A 177 14.11 4.65 26.97
CA ASN A 177 14.32 3.67 25.92
C ASN A 177 13.93 2.23 26.30
N ASN A 178 13.99 1.88 27.59
CA ASN A 178 13.57 0.55 28.06
C ASN A 178 12.07 0.33 27.85
N CYS A 179 11.25 1.35 28.15
CA CYS A 179 9.80 1.30 27.93
C CYS A 179 9.49 1.24 26.43
N MET A 180 10.17 2.05 25.62
CA MET A 180 10.04 2.03 24.16
C MET A 180 10.38 0.65 23.57
N ALA A 181 11.50 0.05 23.99
CA ALA A 181 11.91 -1.27 23.52
C ALA A 181 10.89 -2.35 23.90
N ALA A 182 10.37 -2.32 25.14
CA ALA A 182 9.34 -3.25 25.59
C ALA A 182 8.04 -3.09 24.78
N LEU A 183 7.60 -1.85 24.53
CA LEU A 183 6.43 -1.56 23.70
C LEU A 183 6.59 -2.10 22.28
N VAL A 184 7.73 -1.86 21.63
CA VAL A 184 7.98 -2.34 20.26
C VAL A 184 8.02 -3.86 20.21
N ALA A 185 8.68 -4.52 21.17
CA ALA A 185 8.75 -5.98 21.22
C ALA A 185 7.36 -6.61 21.42
N GLN A 186 6.58 -6.07 22.34
CA GLN A 186 5.21 -6.51 22.63
C GLN A 186 4.29 -6.26 21.42
N GLY A 187 4.30 -5.05 20.86
CA GLY A 187 3.48 -4.71 19.70
C GLY A 187 3.80 -5.56 18.47
N CYS A 188 5.08 -5.86 18.22
CA CYS A 188 5.48 -6.80 17.18
C CYS A 188 4.92 -8.21 17.43
N SER A 189 4.87 -8.66 18.69
CA SER A 189 4.31 -9.96 19.07
C SER A 189 2.80 -10.04 18.80
N GLU A 190 2.07 -8.99 19.17
CA GLU A 190 0.62 -8.89 18.95
C GLU A 190 0.26 -8.84 17.46
N ILE A 191 1.03 -8.09 16.65
CA ILE A 191 0.87 -8.04 15.20
C ILE A 191 1.05 -9.44 14.59
N ARG A 192 2.10 -10.18 14.98
CA ARG A 192 2.33 -11.55 14.51
C ARG A 192 1.17 -12.46 14.90
N TRP A 193 0.73 -12.39 16.16
CA TRP A 193 -0.40 -13.19 16.64
C TRP A 193 -1.68 -12.90 15.84
N LEU A 194 -2.04 -11.63 15.64
CA LEU A 194 -3.21 -11.24 14.83
C LEU A 194 -3.09 -11.73 13.38
N ALA A 195 -1.93 -11.56 12.75
CA ALA A 195 -1.70 -12.02 11.38
C ALA A 195 -1.96 -13.53 11.22
N THR A 196 -1.51 -14.35 12.19
CA THR A 196 -1.78 -15.80 12.16
C THR A 196 -3.27 -16.11 12.26
N LYS A 197 -4.02 -15.41 13.11
CA LYS A 197 -5.47 -15.61 13.28
C LYS A 197 -6.26 -15.20 12.03
N VAL A 198 -5.91 -14.06 11.43
CA VAL A 198 -6.55 -13.60 10.18
C VAL A 198 -6.25 -14.56 9.03
N CYS A 199 -5.02 -15.06 8.92
CA CYS A 199 -4.65 -16.05 7.90
C CYS A 199 -5.45 -17.36 8.05
N SER A 200 -5.56 -17.90 9.27
CA SER A 200 -6.38 -19.09 9.54
C SER A 200 -7.86 -18.87 9.20
N SER A 201 -8.42 -17.70 9.54
CA SER A 201 -9.82 -17.39 9.23
C SER A 201 -10.08 -17.23 7.72
N SER A 202 -9.11 -16.66 6.98
CA SER A 202 -9.20 -16.48 5.53
C SER A 202 -9.18 -17.81 4.78
N LEU A 203 -8.45 -18.80 5.31
CA LEU A 203 -8.47 -20.18 4.80
C LEU A 203 -9.83 -20.86 5.05
N SER A 204 -10.47 -20.62 6.20
CA SER A 204 -11.80 -21.17 6.48
C SER A 204 -12.93 -20.53 5.67
N SER A 205 -12.84 -19.23 5.34
CA SER A 205 -13.85 -18.56 4.50
C SER A 205 -13.79 -18.98 3.02
N GLY A 206 -12.69 -19.58 2.57
CA GLY A 206 -12.56 -20.11 1.20
C GLY A 206 -13.30 -21.44 0.97
N LEU A 207 -13.75 -22.12 2.03
CA LEU A 207 -14.51 -23.37 1.97
C LEU A 207 -16.03 -23.18 1.85
N TYR A 208 -16.54 -21.94 1.95
CA TYR A 208 -17.97 -21.63 1.85
C TYR A 208 -18.40 -21.11 0.46
N TYR A 209 -17.51 -21.16 -0.53
CA TYR A 209 -17.79 -20.75 -1.92
C TYR A 209 -17.46 -21.84 -2.96
N LEU A 210 -17.52 -23.11 -2.56
CA LEU A 210 -17.61 -24.28 -3.44
C LEU A 210 -18.96 -24.96 -3.20
#